data_AF-A0A162N634-F1
#
_entry.id   AF-A0A162N634-F1
#
_cell.length_a   1.000
_cell.length_b   1.000
_cell.length_c   1.000
_cell.angle_alpha   90.00
_cell.angle_beta   90.00
_cell.angle_gamma   90.00
#
_symmetry.space_group_name_H-M   'P 1'
#
loop_
_entity.id
_entity.type
_entity.pdbx_description
1 polymer ?
#
loop_
_entity_poly.entity_id
_entity_poly.type
_entity_poly.pdbx_seq_one_letter_code
_entity_poly.pdbx_strand_id
1 'polypeptide(L)'
;MAVEDAAALAETLALVSNKSQIRHAVDIYETERMKRAYGMQSASLVNGKLWHFADGGEQEARDKGMLAEVQGTYYSESTNQWSDPVTQNWAYGYDAERAIKEAWNLNTSAS
;
A
#
# COMPACT_ATOMS: atom_id res chain seq x y z
N MET A 1 -0.66 7.57 -1.38
CA MET A 1 0.81 7.68 -1.14
C MET A 1 1.20 9.00 -0.50
N ALA A 2 1.30 10.14 -1.22
CA ALA A 2 1.84 11.38 -0.63
C ALA A 2 1.11 11.89 0.64
N VAL A 3 -0.21 11.73 0.72
CA VAL A 3 -0.99 12.09 1.93
C VAL A 3 -0.63 11.18 3.11
N GLU A 4 -0.44 9.88 2.87
CA GLU A 4 0.06 8.95 3.90
C GLU A 4 1.48 9.30 4.33
N ASP A 5 2.34 9.75 3.40
CA ASP A 5 3.70 10.17 3.70
C ASP A 5 3.69 11.39 4.64
N ALA A 6 2.82 12.37 4.38
CA ALA A 6 2.66 13.52 5.25
C ALA A 6 2.16 13.12 6.65
N ALA A 7 1.14 12.26 6.73
CA ALA A 7 0.59 11.79 8.01
C ALA A 7 1.64 10.98 8.80
N ALA A 8 2.34 10.07 8.14
CA ALA A 8 3.40 9.28 8.76
C ALA A 8 4.54 10.16 9.28
N LEU A 9 5.03 11.11 8.48
CA LEU A 9 6.10 12.00 8.93
C LEU A 9 5.68 12.84 10.14
N ALA A 10 4.46 13.39 10.11
CA ALA A 10 3.91 14.16 11.22
C ALA A 10 3.82 13.31 12.50
N GLU A 11 3.27 12.09 12.41
CA GLU A 11 3.17 11.17 13.53
C GLU A 11 4.55 10.80 14.09
N THR A 12 5.52 10.50 13.23
CA THR A 12 6.87 10.09 13.70
C THR A 12 7.57 11.24 14.42
N LEU A 13 7.38 12.49 13.96
CA LEU A 13 7.92 13.68 14.62
C LEU A 13 7.18 14.02 15.92
N ALA A 14 5.89 13.71 16.03
CA ALA A 14 5.11 13.93 17.26
C ALA A 14 5.58 13.05 18.42
N LEU A 15 6.19 11.89 18.13
CA LEU A 15 6.75 10.97 19.14
C LEU A 15 8.12 11.40 19.67
N VAL A 16 8.75 12.39 19.04
CA VAL A 16 10.08 12.89 19.44
C VAL A 16 9.99 13.70 20.73
N SER A 17 10.72 13.28 21.76
CA SER A 17 10.82 14.02 23.04
C SER A 17 12.04 14.95 23.09
N ASN A 18 13.06 14.70 22.27
CA ASN A 18 14.28 15.51 22.23
C ASN A 18 14.85 15.63 20.81
N LYS A 19 15.57 16.72 20.52
CA LYS A 19 16.09 16.97 19.15
C LYS A 19 17.07 15.89 18.65
N SER A 20 17.78 15.19 19.54
CA SER A 20 18.67 14.09 19.14
C SER A 20 17.93 12.89 18.54
N GLN A 21 16.64 12.71 18.83
CA GLN A 21 15.83 11.64 18.26
C GLN A 21 15.34 11.93 16.83
N ILE A 22 15.49 13.16 16.31
CA ILE A 22 14.96 13.54 14.98
C ILE A 22 15.53 12.62 13.89
N ARG A 23 16.83 12.32 13.92
CA ARG A 23 17.44 11.42 12.92
C ARG A 23 16.76 10.05 12.94
N HIS A 24 16.63 9.46 14.12
CA HIS A 24 15.98 8.17 14.33
C HIS A 24 14.50 8.18 13.90
N ALA A 25 13.77 9.25 14.19
CA ALA A 25 12.39 9.41 13.74
C ALA A 25 12.28 9.42 12.21
N VAL A 26 13.16 10.14 11.52
CA VAL A 26 13.19 10.15 10.05
C VAL A 26 13.57 8.76 9.51
N ASP A 27 14.48 8.03 10.15
CA ASP A 27 14.85 6.65 9.73
C ASP A 27 13.66 5.68 9.83
N ILE A 28 12.87 5.76 10.91
CA ILE A 28 11.65 4.96 11.08
C ILE A 28 10.63 5.30 9.99
N TYR A 29 10.38 6.61 9.80
CA TYR A 29 9.49 7.10 8.75
C TYR A 29 9.90 6.58 7.37
N GLU A 30 11.16 6.77 6.98
CA GLU A 30 11.66 6.34 5.67
C GLU A 30 11.52 4.83 5.49
N THR A 31 11.92 4.05 6.49
CA THR A 31 11.88 2.58 6.41
C THR A 31 10.46 2.07 6.18
N GLU A 32 9.49 2.53 6.99
CA GLU A 32 8.10 2.10 6.87
C GLU A 32 7.46 2.58 5.57
N ARG A 33 7.71 3.84 5.19
CA ARG A 33 7.10 4.44 3.99
C ARG A 33 7.71 3.93 2.70
N MET A 34 9.01 3.64 2.65
CA MET A 34 9.64 3.01 1.48
C MET A 34 9.02 1.64 1.21
N LYS A 35 8.89 0.79 2.23
CA LYS A 35 8.25 -0.53 2.10
C LYS A 35 6.86 -0.42 1.48
N ARG A 36 6.04 0.50 2.01
CA ARG A 36 4.66 0.69 1.56
C ARG A 36 4.57 1.32 0.16
N ALA A 37 5.36 2.35 -0.12
CA ALA A 37 5.42 3.03 -1.42
C ALA A 37 5.87 2.10 -2.54
N TYR A 38 6.93 1.32 -2.32
CA TYR A 38 7.39 0.34 -3.31
C TYR A 38 6.37 -0.79 -3.54
N GLY A 39 5.67 -1.23 -2.49
CA GLY A 39 4.57 -2.17 -2.65
C GLY A 39 3.49 -1.65 -3.60
N MET A 40 3.02 -0.41 -3.38
CA MET A 40 2.01 0.23 -4.24
C MET A 40 2.50 0.45 -5.68
N GLN A 41 3.75 0.89 -5.84
CA GLN A 41 4.36 1.08 -7.16
C GLN A 41 4.43 -0.26 -7.92
N SER A 42 4.88 -1.32 -7.25
CA SER A 42 5.01 -2.66 -7.83
C SER A 42 3.65 -3.23 -8.25
N ALA A 43 2.63 -3.09 -7.38
CA ALA A 43 1.26 -3.47 -7.71
C ALA A 43 0.74 -2.69 -8.92
N SER A 44 1.00 -1.38 -8.98
CA SER A 44 0.59 -0.54 -10.12
C SER A 44 1.25 -0.96 -11.43
N LEU A 45 2.52 -1.37 -11.40
CA LEU A 45 3.21 -1.88 -12.57
C LEU A 45 2.60 -3.20 -13.05
N VAL A 46 2.26 -4.11 -12.13
CA VAL A 46 1.60 -5.39 -12.47
C VAL A 46 0.22 -5.13 -13.07
N ASN A 47 -0.61 -4.31 -12.42
CA ASN A 47 -1.93 -3.96 -12.94
C ASN A 47 -1.83 -3.30 -14.32
N GLY A 48 -0.85 -2.40 -14.50
CA GLY A 48 -0.56 -1.79 -15.80
C GLY A 48 -0.30 -2.83 -16.89
N LYS A 49 0.48 -3.88 -16.60
CA LYS A 49 0.71 -4.98 -17.57
C LYS A 49 -0.56 -5.77 -17.84
N LEU A 50 -1.29 -6.16 -16.79
CA LEU A 50 -2.56 -6.90 -16.90
C LEU A 50 -3.57 -6.14 -17.78
N TRP A 51 -3.61 -4.82 -17.67
CA TRP A 51 -4.51 -3.96 -18.43
C TRP A 51 -4.20 -3.95 -19.93
N HIS A 52 -2.93 -4.07 -20.29
CA HIS A 52 -2.42 -3.94 -21.66
C HIS A 52 -1.97 -5.27 -22.27
N PHE A 53 -2.49 -6.41 -21.81
CA PHE A 53 -2.30 -7.65 -22.56
C PHE A 53 -2.81 -7.48 -24.00
N ALA A 54 -2.02 -7.99 -24.94
CA ALA A 54 -2.43 -8.05 -26.34
C ALA A 54 -3.58 -9.04 -26.49
N ASP A 55 -4.39 -8.84 -27.54
CA ASP A 55 -5.47 -9.74 -27.89
C ASP A 55 -4.97 -11.19 -27.97
N GLY A 56 -5.64 -12.08 -27.23
CA GLY A 56 -5.26 -13.48 -27.12
C GLY A 56 -5.64 -14.10 -25.78
N GLY A 57 -5.20 -15.34 -25.56
CA GLY A 57 -5.67 -16.13 -24.42
C GLY A 57 -5.41 -15.51 -23.04
N GLU A 58 -4.32 -14.75 -22.87
CA GLU A 58 -4.04 -14.05 -21.60
C GLU A 58 -5.01 -12.90 -21.35
N GLN A 59 -5.33 -12.13 -22.38
CA GLN A 59 -6.32 -11.07 -22.31
C GLN A 59 -7.73 -11.64 -22.08
N GLU A 60 -8.10 -12.74 -22.75
CA GLU A 60 -9.39 -13.41 -22.53
C GLU A 60 -9.53 -13.96 -21.11
N ALA A 61 -8.48 -14.57 -20.56
CA ALA A 61 -8.48 -15.07 -19.19
C ALA A 61 -8.61 -13.92 -18.17
N ARG A 62 -7.88 -12.82 -18.40
CA ARG A 62 -7.95 -11.60 -17.61
C ARG A 62 -9.36 -11.02 -17.64
N ASP A 63 -9.98 -10.89 -18.82
CA ASP A 63 -11.34 -10.36 -18.99
C ASP A 63 -12.39 -11.24 -18.29
N LYS A 64 -12.27 -12.56 -18.44
CA LYS A 64 -13.15 -13.50 -17.76
C LYS A 64 -13.09 -13.34 -16.24
N GLY A 65 -11.90 -13.09 -15.68
CA GLY A 65 -11.70 -12.90 -14.25
C GLY A 65 -12.26 -11.59 -13.69
N MET A 66 -12.47 -10.55 -14.51
CA MET A 66 -13.11 -9.29 -14.09
C MET A 66 -14.60 -9.22 -14.47
N LEU A 67 -15.14 -10.21 -15.18
CA LEU A 67 -16.47 -10.13 -15.80
C LEU A 67 -17.58 -9.84 -14.78
N ALA A 68 -17.54 -10.53 -13.63
CA ALA A 68 -18.53 -10.37 -12.58
C ALA A 68 -18.54 -8.93 -12.00
N GLU A 69 -17.35 -8.35 -11.79
CA GLU A 69 -17.16 -6.97 -11.37
C GLU A 69 -17.70 -6.00 -12.42
N VAL A 70 -17.30 -6.14 -13.69
CA VAL A 70 -17.72 -5.25 -14.79
C VAL A 70 -19.24 -5.26 -14.98
N GLN A 71 -19.88 -6.41 -14.75
CA GLN A 71 -21.33 -6.56 -14.83
C GLN A 71 -22.07 -6.08 -13.55
N GLY A 72 -21.35 -5.63 -12.52
CA GLY A 72 -21.94 -5.20 -11.26
C GLY A 72 -22.59 -6.33 -10.46
N THR A 73 -22.18 -7.58 -10.71
CA THR A 73 -22.66 -8.76 -9.97
C THR A 73 -21.76 -9.06 -8.78
N TYR A 74 -22.19 -9.93 -7.88
CA TYR A 74 -21.36 -10.33 -6.75
C TYR A 74 -20.08 -11.05 -7.21
N TYR A 75 -18.95 -10.67 -6.63
CA TYR A 75 -17.66 -11.32 -6.83
C TYR A 75 -16.87 -11.31 -5.52
N SER A 76 -16.04 -12.33 -5.31
CA SER A 76 -15.10 -12.43 -4.19
C SER A 76 -13.65 -12.14 -4.58
N GLU A 77 -13.38 -12.15 -5.88
CA GLU A 77 -12.07 -11.91 -6.49
C GLU A 77 -12.28 -11.21 -7.84
N SER A 78 -11.31 -10.39 -8.26
CA SER A 78 -11.25 -9.83 -9.61
C SER A 78 -9.79 -9.81 -10.08
N THR A 79 -9.57 -10.05 -11.38
CA THR A 79 -8.25 -9.85 -12.00
C THR A 79 -7.87 -8.38 -12.10
N ASN A 80 -8.84 -7.46 -11.99
CA ASN A 80 -8.57 -6.05 -11.76
C ASN A 80 -8.18 -5.84 -10.30
N GLN A 81 -6.88 -5.62 -10.05
CA GLN A 81 -6.33 -5.48 -8.70
C GLN A 81 -6.99 -4.33 -7.92
N TRP A 82 -7.52 -3.32 -8.61
CA TRP A 82 -8.17 -2.18 -7.96
C TRP A 82 -9.62 -2.41 -7.60
N SER A 83 -10.19 -3.53 -8.03
CA SER A 83 -11.55 -3.96 -7.69
C SER A 83 -11.57 -5.23 -6.84
N ASP A 84 -10.48 -6.01 -6.85
CA ASP A 84 -10.28 -7.15 -5.97
C ASP A 84 -10.39 -6.75 -4.47
N PRO A 85 -11.28 -7.37 -3.68
CA PRO A 85 -11.55 -6.92 -2.32
C PRO A 85 -10.33 -6.97 -1.39
N VAL A 86 -9.48 -7.98 -1.54
CA VAL A 86 -8.26 -8.13 -0.72
C VAL A 86 -7.28 -7.00 -1.03
N THR A 87 -7.05 -6.76 -2.32
CA THR A 87 -6.12 -5.73 -2.76
C THR A 87 -6.63 -4.33 -2.46
N GLN A 88 -7.94 -4.07 -2.61
CA GLN A 88 -8.54 -2.80 -2.21
C GLN A 88 -8.36 -2.53 -0.72
N ASN A 89 -8.59 -3.51 0.14
CA ASN A 89 -8.40 -3.34 1.58
C ASN A 89 -6.94 -3.01 1.91
N TRP A 90 -5.99 -3.72 1.29
CA TRP A 90 -4.56 -3.41 1.44
C TRP A 90 -4.18 -2.03 0.85
N ALA A 91 -4.79 -1.62 -0.26
CA ALA A 91 -4.49 -0.38 -0.95
C ALA A 91 -5.07 0.85 -0.24
N TYR A 92 -6.32 0.77 0.20
CA TYR A 92 -7.11 1.90 0.69
C TYR A 92 -7.40 1.85 2.20
N GLY A 93 -7.28 0.68 2.82
CA GLY A 93 -7.43 0.50 4.28
C GLY A 93 -6.14 0.70 5.08
N TYR A 94 -5.08 1.21 4.46
CA TYR A 94 -3.79 1.41 5.13
C TYR A 94 -3.82 2.63 6.07
N ASP A 95 -3.57 2.40 7.35
CA ASP A 95 -3.46 3.42 8.40
C ASP A 95 -1.97 3.76 8.63
N ALA A 96 -1.55 4.91 8.11
CA ALA A 96 -0.16 5.35 8.16
C ALA A 96 0.29 5.74 9.58
N GLU A 97 -0.59 6.35 10.37
CA GLU A 97 -0.29 6.78 11.73
C GLU A 97 -0.11 5.57 12.65
N ARG A 98 -1.01 4.58 12.56
CA ARG A 98 -0.89 3.33 13.32
C ARG A 98 0.39 2.58 12.97
N ALA A 99 0.72 2.47 11.69
CA ALA A 99 1.94 1.78 11.25
C ALA A 99 3.20 2.43 11.84
N ILE A 100 3.26 3.77 11.89
CA ILE A 100 4.37 4.49 12.52
C ILE A 100 4.45 4.23 14.02
N LYS A 101 3.33 4.24 14.73
CA LYS A 101 3.30 3.93 16.18
C LYS A 101 3.84 2.53 16.46
N GLU A 102 3.44 1.56 15.66
CA GLU A 102 3.91 0.17 15.77
C GLU A 102 5.43 0.09 15.50
N ALA A 103 5.90 0.69 14.41
CA ALA A 103 7.33 0.71 14.07
C ALA A 103 8.18 1.41 15.13
N TRP A 104 7.70 2.52 15.68
CA TRP A 104 8.35 3.23 16.77
C TRP A 104 8.49 2.36 18.04
N ASN A 105 7.43 1.67 18.43
CA ASN A 105 7.43 0.79 19.60
C ASN A 105 8.39 -0.40 19.44
N LEU A 106 8.51 -0.95 18.23
CA LEU A 106 9.47 -2.02 17.92
C LEU A 106 10.92 -1.55 18.03
N ASN A 107 11.22 -0.34 17.54
CA ASN A 107 12.57 0.22 17.59
C ASN A 107 12.98 0.67 19.00
N THR A 108 12.02 1.11 19.82
CA THR A 108 12.28 1.49 21.23
C THR A 108 12.39 0.29 22.16
N SER A 109 11.70 -0.83 21.87
CA SER A 109 11.81 -2.06 22.67
C SER A 109 13.09 -2.87 22.40
N ALA A 110 13.79 -2.57 21.30
CA ALA A 110 15.05 -3.22 20.91
C ALA A 110 16.31 -2.46 21.38
N SER A 111 16.13 -1.36 22.11
CA SER A 111 17.18 -0.47 22.66
C SER A 111 17.34 -0.65 24.15
#